data_AF-A0A4Q2YUI6-F1
#
_entry.id   AF-A0A4Q2YUI6-F1
#
_cell.length_a   1.000
_cell.length_b   1.000
_cell.length_c   1.000
_cell.angle_alpha   90.00
_cell.angle_beta   90.00
_cell.angle_gamma   90.00
#
_symmetry.space_group_name_H-M   'P 1'
#
loop_
_entity.id
_entity.type
_entity.pdbx_description
1 polymer ?
#
loop_
_entity_poly.entity_id
_entity_poly.type
_entity_poly.pdbx_seq_one_letter_code
_entity_poly.pdbx_strand_id
1 'polypeptide(L)'
;LALQRSQPSSIAADRLSGHLAMDIEHWDQAIAHFERVRSRIGNRDVVILRELARAWAAKGDEARALPLIDRAYRLQPLNAGIMEFYAGLLERRGKSQAAADLRDKAAQIGR
;
A
#
# COMPACT_ATOMS: atom_id res chain seq x y z
N LEU A 1 -1.59 10.26 -38.51
CA LEU A 1 -1.17 8.94 -38.00
C LEU A 1 -1.02 9.02 -36.49
N ALA A 2 -2.11 8.84 -35.74
CA ALA A 2 -2.05 8.72 -34.29
C ALA A 2 -1.72 7.26 -33.94
N LEU A 3 -0.45 6.98 -33.66
CA LEU A 3 -0.05 5.70 -33.07
C LEU A 3 -0.56 5.66 -31.63
N GLN A 4 -1.80 5.21 -31.51
CA GLN A 4 -2.51 5.00 -30.27
C GLN A 4 -1.81 3.90 -29.47
N ARG A 5 -1.08 4.34 -28.44
CA ARG A 5 -1.07 3.84 -27.07
C ARG A 5 -1.67 2.43 -26.90
N SER A 6 -0.79 1.46 -26.63
CA SER A 6 -0.65 0.81 -25.32
C SER A 6 -0.03 -0.55 -25.55
N GLN A 7 1.25 -0.71 -25.26
CA GLN A 7 1.70 -2.04 -24.89
C GLN A 7 0.96 -2.37 -23.59
N PRO A 8 0.18 -3.47 -23.51
CA PRO A 8 -0.35 -3.90 -22.23
C PRO A 8 0.84 -4.13 -21.30
N SER A 9 1.03 -3.26 -20.31
CA SER A 9 2.01 -3.50 -19.25
C SER A 9 1.64 -4.84 -18.60
N SER A 10 2.60 -5.73 -18.40
CA SER A 10 2.36 -6.96 -17.64
C SER A 10 2.10 -6.62 -16.16
N ILE A 11 1.51 -7.54 -15.39
CA ILE A 11 1.37 -7.36 -13.94
C ILE A 11 2.74 -7.06 -13.28
N ALA A 12 3.79 -7.76 -13.74
CA ALA A 12 5.15 -7.53 -13.26
C ALA A 12 5.69 -6.14 -13.64
N ALA A 13 5.43 -5.69 -14.87
CA ALA A 13 5.84 -4.36 -15.32
C ALA A 13 5.14 -3.26 -14.53
N ASP A 14 3.82 -3.35 -14.32
CA ASP A 14 3.11 -2.36 -13.50
C ASP A 14 3.58 -2.36 -12.04
N ARG A 15 3.92 -3.51 -11.46
CA ARG A 15 4.53 -3.55 -10.12
C ARG A 15 5.85 -2.80 -10.08
N LEU A 16 6.76 -3.12 -10.99
CA LEU A 16 8.07 -2.48 -11.06
C LEU A 16 7.94 -0.97 -11.28
N SER A 17 7.12 -0.55 -12.24
CA SER A 17 6.88 0.88 -12.49
C SER A 17 6.24 1.59 -11.30
N GLY A 18 5.34 0.92 -10.57
CA GLY A 18 4.77 1.46 -9.33
C GLY A 18 5.82 1.71 -8.26
N HIS A 19 6.73 0.75 -8.06
CA HIS A 19 7.85 0.92 -7.13
C HIS A 19 8.85 1.99 -7.58
N LEU A 20 9.25 2.02 -8.84
CA LEU A 20 10.13 3.07 -9.37
C LEU A 20 9.51 4.46 -9.21
N ALA A 21 8.20 4.59 -9.45
CA ALA A 21 7.48 5.84 -9.24
C ALA A 21 7.43 6.23 -7.75
N MET A 22 7.37 5.27 -6.82
CA MET A 22 7.52 5.55 -5.39
C MET A 22 8.93 6.07 -5.06
N ASP A 23 9.98 5.48 -5.62
CA ASP A 23 11.37 5.85 -5.33
C ASP A 23 11.72 7.28 -5.77
N ILE A 24 11.05 7.78 -6.82
CA ILE A 24 11.21 9.16 -7.32
C ILE A 24 10.09 10.11 -6.89
N GLU A 25 9.31 9.73 -5.88
CA GLU A 25 8.24 10.54 -5.28
C GLU A 25 7.08 10.92 -6.23
N HIS A 26 6.91 10.18 -7.33
CA HIS A 26 5.80 10.35 -8.26
C HIS A 26 4.56 9.58 -7.80
N TRP A 27 3.95 10.05 -6.70
CA TRP A 27 2.87 9.35 -5.99
C TRP A 27 1.66 9.00 -6.88
N ASP A 28 1.23 9.93 -7.73
CA ASP A 28 0.11 9.70 -8.64
C ASP A 28 0.39 8.62 -9.67
N GLN A 29 1.61 8.55 -10.19
CA GLN A 29 2.03 7.50 -11.11
C GLN A 29 2.10 6.15 -10.40
N ALA A 30 2.67 6.13 -9.19
CA ALA A 30 2.73 4.92 -8.37
C ALA A 30 1.33 4.35 -8.09
N ILE A 31 0.39 5.20 -7.65
CA ILE A 31 -1.02 4.83 -7.45
C ILE A 31 -1.61 4.25 -8.73
N ALA A 32 -1.45 4.93 -9.88
CA ALA A 32 -2.02 4.46 -11.14
C ALA A 32 -1.47 3.08 -11.56
N HIS A 33 -0.18 2.82 -11.37
CA HIS A 33 0.44 1.53 -11.65
C HIS A 33 -0.09 0.43 -10.71
N PHE A 34 -0.11 0.67 -9.39
CA PHE A 34 -0.62 -0.32 -8.44
C PHE A 34 -2.13 -0.56 -8.60
N GLU A 35 -2.92 0.44 -8.97
CA GLU A 35 -4.35 0.27 -9.29
C GLU A 35 -4.55 -0.59 -10.53
N ARG A 36 -3.72 -0.45 -11.58
CA ARG A 36 -3.75 -1.36 -12.73
C ARG A 36 -3.48 -2.79 -12.31
N VAL A 37 -2.50 -3.03 -11.44
CA VAL A 37 -2.28 -4.37 -10.88
C VAL A 37 -3.51 -4.87 -10.15
N ARG A 38 -4.05 -4.10 -9.21
CA ARG A 38 -5.22 -4.45 -8.41
C ARG A 38 -6.46 -4.75 -9.24
N SER A 39 -6.67 -4.02 -10.34
CA SER A 39 -7.79 -4.26 -11.26
C SER A 39 -7.73 -5.62 -11.96
N ARG A 40 -6.52 -6.18 -12.13
CA ARG A 40 -6.30 -7.46 -12.85
C ARG A 40 -6.25 -8.67 -11.92
N ILE A 41 -5.72 -8.51 -10.71
CA ILE A 41 -5.55 -9.62 -9.75
C ILE A 41 -6.51 -9.56 -8.57
N GLY A 42 -7.30 -8.49 -8.47
CA GLY A 42 -8.29 -8.28 -7.43
C GLY A 42 -7.75 -7.70 -6.12
N ASN A 43 -8.66 -7.51 -5.17
CA ASN A 43 -8.44 -6.79 -3.91
C ASN A 43 -8.01 -7.70 -2.74
N ARG A 44 -7.20 -8.73 -3.03
CA ARG A 44 -6.73 -9.73 -2.04
C ARG A 44 -5.20 -9.86 -1.98
N ASP A 45 -4.47 -9.17 -2.85
CA ASP A 45 -3.02 -9.12 -2.78
C ASP A 45 -2.58 -8.10 -1.73
N VAL A 46 -2.06 -8.59 -0.61
CA VAL A 46 -1.65 -7.76 0.53
C VAL A 46 -0.48 -6.85 0.22
N VAL A 47 0.40 -7.23 -0.72
CA VAL A 47 1.54 -6.40 -1.12
C VAL A 47 1.00 -5.19 -1.86
N ILE A 48 0.13 -5.40 -2.86
CA ILE A 48 -0.48 -4.30 -3.62
C ILE A 48 -1.33 -3.38 -2.74
N LEU A 49 -2.09 -3.95 -1.80
CA LEU A 49 -2.85 -3.16 -0.84
C LEU A 49 -1.95 -2.28 0.04
N ARG A 50 -0.85 -2.83 0.55
CA ARG A 50 0.12 -2.08 1.34
C ARG A 50 0.81 -0.99 0.52
N GLU A 51 1.22 -1.28 -0.72
CA GLU A 51 1.88 -0.28 -1.56
C GLU A 51 0.93 0.84 -2.00
N LEU A 52 -0.33 0.54 -2.31
CA LEU A 52 -1.35 1.59 -2.52
C LEU A 52 -1.54 2.45 -1.26
N ALA A 53 -1.60 1.82 -0.07
CA ALA A 53 -1.72 2.55 1.18
C ALA A 53 -0.52 3.47 1.42
N ARG A 54 0.70 2.98 1.14
CA ARG A 54 1.95 3.75 1.19
C ARG A 54 1.91 4.94 0.24
N ALA A 55 1.52 4.72 -1.01
CA ALA A 55 1.47 5.77 -2.03
C ALA A 55 0.43 6.86 -1.68
N TRP A 56 -0.76 6.47 -1.23
CA TRP A 56 -1.79 7.43 -0.78
C TRP A 56 -1.34 8.21 0.46
N ALA A 57 -0.70 7.56 1.43
CA ALA A 57 -0.16 8.23 2.61
C ALA A 57 0.98 9.20 2.25
N ALA A 58 1.89 8.82 1.35
CA ALA A 58 2.97 9.68 0.87
C ALA A 58 2.43 10.90 0.10
N LYS A 59 1.32 10.73 -0.63
CA LYS A 59 0.57 11.84 -1.25
C LYS A 59 -0.15 12.74 -0.23
N GLY A 60 -0.22 12.36 1.04
CA GLY A 60 -0.93 13.08 2.10
C GLY A 60 -2.42 12.74 2.21
N ASP A 61 -2.93 11.79 1.43
CA ASP A 61 -4.33 11.33 1.51
C ASP A 61 -4.44 10.05 2.35
N GLU A 62 -4.31 10.23 3.67
CA GLU A 62 -4.47 9.13 4.61
C GLU A 62 -5.88 8.54 4.63
N ALA A 63 -6.89 9.30 4.20
CA ALA A 63 -8.27 8.84 4.19
C ALA A 63 -8.44 7.68 3.19
N ARG A 64 -7.71 7.72 2.08
CA ARG A 64 -7.62 6.58 1.14
C ARG A 64 -6.65 5.51 1.60
N ALA A 65 -5.57 5.87 2.30
CA ALA A 65 -4.56 4.90 2.77
C ALA A 65 -5.10 3.93 3.84
N LEU A 66 -5.84 4.46 4.82
CA LEU A 66 -6.29 3.69 5.99
C LEU A 66 -7.10 2.43 5.65
N PRO A 67 -8.17 2.48 4.82
CA PRO A 67 -8.95 1.28 4.49
C PRO A 67 -8.13 0.23 3.71
N LEU A 68 -7.09 0.64 2.97
CA LEU A 68 -6.22 -0.26 2.22
C LEU A 68 -5.32 -1.08 3.15
N ILE A 69 -4.64 -0.41 4.10
CA ILE A 69 -3.78 -1.11 5.04
C ILE A 69 -4.59 -1.95 6.04
N ASP A 70 -5.75 -1.45 6.46
CA ASP A 70 -6.69 -2.18 7.32
C ASP A 70 -7.19 -3.47 6.63
N ARG A 71 -7.46 -3.42 5.33
CA ARG A 71 -7.77 -4.61 4.53
C ARG A 71 -6.58 -5.57 4.46
N ALA A 72 -5.38 -5.06 4.24
CA ALA A 72 -4.15 -5.86 4.20
C ALA A 72 -3.90 -6.56 5.55
N TYR A 73 -4.11 -5.85 6.66
CA TYR A 73 -4.02 -6.39 8.01
C TYR A 73 -5.03 -7.52 8.26
N ARG A 74 -6.30 -7.35 7.87
CA ARG A 74 -7.30 -8.44 7.96
C ARG A 74 -6.93 -9.69 7.15
N LEU A 75 -6.20 -9.53 6.04
CA LEU A 75 -5.79 -10.65 5.20
C LEU A 75 -4.55 -11.37 5.73
N GLN A 76 -3.62 -10.63 6.33
CA GLN A 76 -2.42 -11.17 6.97
C GLN A 76 -2.17 -10.49 8.33
N PRO A 77 -2.90 -10.90 9.37
CA PRO A 77 -2.85 -10.25 10.67
C PRO A 77 -1.58 -10.56 11.46
N LEU A 78 -0.64 -11.35 10.91
CA LEU A 78 0.67 -11.68 11.50
C LEU A 78 1.83 -11.10 10.68
N ASN A 79 1.58 -10.15 9.77
CA ASN A 79 2.61 -9.52 8.98
C ASN A 79 3.11 -8.24 9.67
N ALA A 80 4.28 -8.29 10.30
CA ALA A 80 4.85 -7.18 11.05
C ALA A 80 4.99 -5.90 10.22
N GLY A 81 5.40 -5.99 8.95
CA GLY A 81 5.53 -4.80 8.09
C GLY A 81 4.19 -4.11 7.79
N ILE A 82 3.08 -4.87 7.71
CA ILE A 82 1.72 -4.31 7.59
C ILE A 82 1.28 -3.67 8.91
N MET A 83 1.54 -4.34 10.04
CA MET A 83 1.23 -3.82 11.37
C MET A 83 1.92 -2.48 11.64
N GLU A 84 3.22 -2.40 11.39
CA GLU A 84 4.01 -1.17 11.60
C GLU A 84 3.49 -0.01 10.78
N PHE A 85 3.23 -0.25 9.49
CA PHE A 85 2.68 0.81 8.62
C PHE A 85 1.27 1.23 9.06
N TYR A 86 0.42 0.28 9.48
CA TYR A 86 -0.92 0.59 9.97
C TYR A 86 -0.87 1.37 11.29
N ALA A 87 0.01 0.98 12.22
CA ALA A 87 0.21 1.68 13.48
C ALA A 87 0.62 3.14 13.25
N GLY A 88 1.55 3.40 12.32
CA GLY A 88 1.94 4.75 11.94
C GLY A 88 0.78 5.59 11.41
N LEU A 89 -0.13 5.01 10.62
CA LEU A 89 -1.33 5.70 10.16
C LEU A 89 -2.34 5.97 11.28
N LEU A 90 -2.50 5.03 12.22
CA LEU A 90 -3.37 5.20 13.39
C LEU A 90 -2.87 6.32 14.31
N GLU A 91 -1.55 6.38 14.54
CA GLU A 91 -0.91 7.40 15.37
C GLU A 91 -1.09 8.81 14.81
N ARG A 92 -0.89 9.02 13.50
CA ARG A 92 -1.13 10.32 12.84
C ARG A 92 -2.60 10.77 12.89
N ARG A 93 -3.52 9.83 13.13
CA ARG A 93 -4.95 10.07 13.37
C ARG A 93 -5.32 10.20 14.85
N GLY A 94 -4.34 10.29 15.76
CA GLY A 94 -4.55 10.42 17.20
C GLY A 94 -4.99 9.13 17.91
N LYS A 95 -4.93 7.98 17.25
CA LYS A 95 -5.28 6.68 17.82
C LYS A 95 -4.08 6.00 18.49
N SER A 96 -3.42 6.71 19.41
CA SER A 96 -2.12 6.31 19.95
C SER A 96 -2.12 4.96 20.66
N GLN A 97 -3.17 4.64 21.43
CA GLN A 97 -3.26 3.33 22.10
C GLN A 97 -3.35 2.18 21.09
N ALA A 98 -4.22 2.31 20.07
CA ALA A 98 -4.35 1.28 19.04
C ALA A 98 -3.07 1.11 18.21
N ALA A 99 -2.32 2.19 17.99
CA ALA A 99 -1.01 2.13 17.35
C ALA A 99 0.02 1.38 18.23
N ALA A 100 0.07 1.68 19.53
CA ALA A 100 0.95 1.01 20.48
C ALA A 100 0.65 -0.50 20.56
N ASP A 101 -0.61 -0.87 20.74
CA ASP A 101 -1.04 -2.27 20.78
C ASP A 101 -0.63 -3.05 19.52
N LEU A 102 -0.67 -2.38 18.36
CA LEU A 102 -0.32 -3.00 17.09
C LEU A 102 1.20 -3.15 16.90
N ARG A 103 2.00 -2.18 17.37
CA ARG A 103 3.47 -2.28 17.39
C ARG A 103 3.95 -3.37 18.36
N ASP A 104 3.32 -3.48 19.53
CA ASP A 104 3.62 -4.53 20.50
C ASP A 104 3.37 -5.93 19.91
N LYS A 105 2.28 -6.08 19.16
CA LYS A 105 2.00 -7.30 18.39
C LYS A 105 3.07 -7.54 17.31
N ALA A 106 3.46 -6.52 16.57
CA ALA A 106 4.49 -6.66 15.53
C ALA A 106 5.83 -7.14 16.12
N ALA A 107 6.24 -6.55 17.26
CA ALA A 107 7.45 -6.92 17.98
C ALA A 107 7.41 -8.36 18.55
N GLN A 108 6.22 -8.90 18.81
CA GLN A 108 6.05 -10.29 19.27
C GLN A 108 6.23 -11.31 18.14
N ILE A 109 5.88 -10.98 16.90
CA ILE A 109 6.03 -11.89 15.75
C ILE A 109 7.50 -12.08 15.36
N GLY A 110 8.35 -11.07 15.57
CA GLY A 110 9.77 -11.12 15.22
C GLY A 110 10.67 -11.82 16.23
N ARG A 111 10.11 -12.35 17.33
CA ARG A 111 10.82 -13.07 18.38
C ARG A 111 10.77 -14.59 18.23
#